data_AF-A0A0R0LYF9-F1
#
_entry.id   AF-A0A0R0LYF9-F1
#
_cell.length_a   1.000
_cell.length_b   1.000
_cell.length_c   1.000
_cell.angle_alpha   90.00
_cell.angle_beta   90.00
_cell.angle_gamma   90.00
#
_symmetry.space_group_name_H-M   'P 1'
#
loop_
_entity.id
_entity.type
_entity.pdbx_description
1 polymer ?
#
loop_
_entity_poly.entity_id
_entity_poly.type
_entity_poly.pdbx_seq_one_letter_code
_entity_poly.pdbx_strand_id
1 'polypeptide(L)'
;MFKQLDLLKKEAYLERILSEPKIDLKKVRQYAWCGLPNMYRNKVYRTLLNVCGLVNVEHQAQIIELNKEYFKKLEKLDNTQFSHIKTDLYFSIKEYQVDLEPKISKQINIDVDRIPSEYLKYKNQSLIFIYKNILRIVAIENPDIGYVQGMADLLIPFIDIYKNEYFGESTIYFCFSKILNKFHDFFIEGQPGILESIMKIEKVLKVIDPALFKYFQTNGIEIHMFAFRWLNCLFVREFKLQYYRIILDSMLSTTDYKLFLIYFSISILQKIRGNLLKKNFDEALLFLQKLNQMDWTYNDLKIMFANAYVNVNIFENKFYIDF
;
A
#
# COMPACT_ATOMS: atom_id res chain seq x y z
N MET A 1 10.26 -21.43 5.13
CA MET A 1 11.04 -20.69 6.13
C MET A 1 11.69 -19.48 5.45
N PHE A 2 11.41 -18.28 5.95
CA PHE A 2 11.90 -17.00 5.41
C PHE A 2 13.43 -16.91 5.55
N LYS A 3 14.20 -16.91 4.45
CA LYS A 3 15.66 -16.72 4.54
C LYS A 3 15.97 -15.24 4.75
N GLN A 4 15.87 -14.81 6.01
CA GLN A 4 16.19 -13.48 6.51
C GLN A 4 17.59 -13.01 6.09
N LEU A 5 18.51 -13.95 5.80
CA LEU A 5 19.91 -13.69 5.42
C LEU A 5 20.08 -12.73 4.24
N ASP A 6 19.21 -12.78 3.22
CA ASP A 6 19.28 -11.86 2.08
C ASP A 6 18.95 -10.42 2.48
N LEU A 7 18.03 -10.24 3.44
CA LEU A 7 17.66 -8.92 3.97
C LEU A 7 18.73 -8.42 4.95
N LEU A 8 19.28 -9.30 5.80
CA LEU A 8 20.36 -8.95 6.73
C LEU A 8 21.59 -8.38 5.98
N LYS A 9 21.90 -8.94 4.80
CA LYS A 9 22.97 -8.41 3.95
C LYS A 9 22.76 -6.96 3.50
N LYS A 10 21.51 -6.47 3.49
CA LYS A 10 21.18 -5.07 3.13
C LYS A 10 21.33 -4.10 4.30
N GLU A 11 21.36 -4.59 5.55
CA GLU A 11 21.33 -3.73 6.75
C GLU A 11 22.50 -2.74 6.76
N ALA A 12 23.73 -3.22 6.64
CA ALA A 12 24.92 -2.36 6.63
C ALA A 12 24.90 -1.32 5.49
N TYR A 13 24.37 -1.67 4.32
CA TYR A 13 24.24 -0.73 3.21
C TYR A 13 23.17 0.33 3.47
N LEU A 14 22.02 -0.08 4.00
CA LEU A 14 20.92 0.83 4.35
C LEU A 14 21.34 1.77 5.48
N GLU A 15 22.00 1.26 6.51
CA GLU A 15 22.52 2.06 7.62
C GLU A 15 23.49 3.13 7.11
N ARG A 16 24.44 2.75 6.24
CA ARG A 16 25.37 3.70 5.62
C ARG A 16 24.63 4.77 4.82
N ILE A 17 23.74 4.38 3.91
CA ILE A 17 23.06 5.36 3.02
C ILE A 17 22.11 6.26 3.81
N LEU A 18 21.43 5.73 4.83
CA LEU A 18 20.51 6.47 5.66
C LEU A 18 21.21 7.27 6.77
N SER A 19 22.52 7.18 6.93
CA SER A 19 23.33 8.03 7.82
C SER A 19 24.08 9.13 7.08
N GLU A 20 24.16 9.09 5.74
CA GLU A 20 24.72 10.16 4.94
C GLU A 20 23.97 11.50 5.18
N PRO A 21 24.66 12.66 5.24
CA PRO A 21 24.01 13.96 5.44
C PRO A 21 22.94 14.27 4.39
N LYS A 22 23.17 13.81 3.16
CA LYS A 22 22.22 13.85 2.05
C LYS A 22 22.00 12.44 1.54
N ILE A 23 20.79 11.93 1.67
CA ILE A 23 20.40 10.56 1.32
C ILE A 23 20.34 10.42 -0.20
N ASP A 24 21.05 9.43 -0.74
CA ASP A 24 20.98 9.04 -2.15
C ASP A 24 19.70 8.24 -2.45
N LEU A 25 18.68 8.94 -2.95
CA LEU A 25 17.37 8.33 -3.26
C LEU A 25 17.48 7.18 -4.28
N LYS A 26 18.42 7.25 -5.24
CA LYS A 26 18.57 6.20 -6.25
C LYS A 26 19.05 4.90 -5.60
N LYS A 27 20.03 4.99 -4.70
CA LYS A 27 20.48 3.82 -3.94
C LYS A 27 19.38 3.31 -2.99
N VAL A 28 18.65 4.20 -2.30
CA VAL A 28 17.53 3.78 -1.45
C VAL A 28 16.51 2.96 -2.24
N ARG A 29 16.13 3.41 -3.44
CA ARG A 29 15.26 2.64 -4.34
C ARG A 29 15.87 1.29 -4.71
N GLN A 30 17.13 1.26 -5.11
CA GLN A 30 17.83 0.02 -5.46
C GLN A 30 17.82 -1.01 -4.30
N TYR A 31 18.09 -0.57 -3.07
CA TYR A 31 18.12 -1.46 -1.92
C TYR A 31 16.72 -1.81 -1.38
N ALA A 32 15.72 -0.97 -1.59
CA ALA A 32 14.33 -1.26 -1.25
C ALA A 32 13.69 -2.30 -2.18
N TRP A 33 14.12 -2.38 -3.45
CA TRP A 33 13.66 -3.40 -4.38
C TRP A 33 13.91 -4.82 -3.86
N CYS A 34 12.89 -5.68 -3.96
CA CYS A 34 12.88 -7.02 -3.36
C CYS A 34 12.96 -7.01 -1.82
N GLY A 35 12.47 -5.97 -1.14
CA GLY A 35 12.23 -6.00 0.30
C GLY A 35 13.33 -5.38 1.17
N LEU A 36 12.90 -4.92 2.34
CA LEU A 36 13.69 -4.25 3.36
C LEU A 36 13.69 -5.04 4.69
N PRO A 37 14.74 -4.92 5.51
CA PRO A 37 14.68 -5.33 6.91
C PRO A 37 13.67 -4.46 7.67
N ASN A 38 12.95 -5.07 8.63
CA ASN A 38 11.81 -4.43 9.30
C ASN A 38 12.18 -3.08 9.95
N MET A 39 13.34 -2.98 10.59
CA MET A 39 13.76 -1.80 11.35
C MET A 39 14.03 -0.56 10.50
N TYR A 40 14.23 -0.71 9.18
CA TYR A 40 14.52 0.41 8.28
C TYR A 40 13.30 0.92 7.51
N ARG A 41 12.17 0.19 7.52
CA ARG A 41 10.99 0.55 6.71
C ARG A 41 10.46 1.94 7.04
N ASN A 42 10.38 2.28 8.32
CA ASN A 42 9.89 3.57 8.80
C ASN A 42 10.62 4.76 8.13
N LYS A 43 11.95 4.77 8.13
CA LYS A 43 12.78 5.83 7.55
C LYS A 43 12.80 5.77 6.02
N VAL A 44 12.88 4.56 5.45
CA VAL A 44 12.88 4.38 4.00
C VAL A 44 11.54 4.82 3.39
N TYR A 45 10.40 4.49 3.99
CA TYR A 45 9.09 4.88 3.47
C TYR A 45 8.89 6.39 3.53
N ARG A 46 9.28 7.04 4.64
CA ARG A 46 9.28 8.51 4.71
C ARG A 46 10.09 9.15 3.60
N THR A 47 11.23 8.54 3.24
CA THR A 47 12.10 9.03 2.17
C THR A 47 11.51 8.77 0.77
N LEU A 48 11.05 7.54 0.50
CA LEU A 48 10.52 7.14 -0.82
C LEU A 48 9.20 7.86 -1.17
N LEU A 49 8.36 8.12 -0.17
CA LEU A 49 7.11 8.87 -0.31
C LEU A 49 7.31 10.39 -0.24
N ASN A 50 8.55 10.85 -0.02
CA ASN A 50 8.88 12.27 0.14
C ASN A 50 8.04 12.94 1.25
N VAL A 51 7.86 12.23 2.36
CA VAL A 51 7.32 12.76 3.62
C VAL A 51 8.44 13.48 4.39
N CYS A 52 9.66 12.93 4.35
CA CYS A 52 10.87 13.65 4.72
C CYS A 52 11.70 13.92 3.47
N GLY A 53 12.41 15.06 3.48
CA GLY A 53 13.34 15.42 2.41
C GLY A 53 14.58 14.52 2.39
N LEU A 54 15.53 14.82 1.51
CA LEU A 54 16.77 14.04 1.39
C LEU A 54 17.86 14.48 2.36
N VAL A 55 17.69 15.61 3.06
CA VAL A 55 18.65 16.12 4.05
C VAL A 55 18.35 15.45 5.40
N ASN A 56 19.25 14.59 5.85
CA ASN A 56 19.03 13.67 6.96
C ASN A 56 18.85 14.38 8.30
N VAL A 57 19.67 15.42 8.55
CA VAL A 57 19.65 16.19 9.80
C VAL A 57 18.34 16.95 10.01
N GLU A 58 17.54 17.17 8.96
CA GLU A 58 16.25 17.87 9.03
C GLU A 58 15.08 16.94 9.34
N HIS A 59 15.25 15.61 9.24
CA HIS A 59 14.14 14.65 9.34
C HIS A 59 13.36 14.79 10.65
N GLN A 60 14.05 14.93 11.78
CA GLN A 60 13.40 15.07 13.08
C GLN A 60 12.57 16.36 13.16
N ALA A 61 13.11 17.49 12.69
CA ALA A 61 12.39 18.75 12.66
C ALA A 61 11.16 18.70 11.74
N GLN A 62 11.31 18.09 10.56
CA GLN A 62 10.21 17.88 9.61
C GLN A 62 9.09 17.02 10.21
N ILE A 63 9.44 15.93 10.89
CA ILE A 63 8.46 15.03 11.54
C ILE A 63 7.72 15.76 12.67
N ILE A 64 8.41 16.60 13.47
CA ILE A 64 7.77 17.46 14.49
C ILE A 64 6.77 18.42 13.83
N GLU A 65 7.16 19.08 12.73
CA GLU A 65 6.31 20.08 12.08
C GLU A 65 5.09 19.46 11.41
N LEU A 66 5.27 18.34 10.72
CA LEU A 66 4.17 17.53 10.19
C LEU A 66 3.21 17.10 11.30
N ASN A 67 3.73 16.69 12.46
CA ASN A 67 2.87 16.34 13.58
C ASN A 67 2.01 17.53 14.03
N LYS A 68 2.59 18.73 14.16
CA LYS A 68 1.81 19.94 14.48
C LYS A 68 0.76 20.24 13.42
N GLU A 69 1.10 20.09 12.14
CA GLU A 69 0.16 20.28 11.03
C GLU A 69 -1.03 19.31 11.14
N TYR A 70 -0.75 18.03 11.38
CA TYR A 70 -1.78 17.00 11.56
C TYR A 70 -2.72 17.33 12.72
N PHE A 71 -2.18 17.71 13.88
CA PHE A 71 -3.01 18.08 15.03
C PHE A 71 -3.82 19.35 14.76
N LYS A 72 -3.27 20.36 14.09
CA LYS A 72 -4.06 21.53 13.66
C LYS A 72 -5.25 21.15 12.77
N LYS A 73 -5.12 20.10 11.94
CA LYS A 73 -6.26 19.57 11.15
C LYS A 73 -7.31 18.95 12.06
N LEU A 74 -6.90 18.11 13.02
CA LEU A 74 -7.82 17.55 14.02
C LEU A 74 -8.51 18.64 14.84
N GLU A 75 -7.79 19.68 15.25
CA GLU A 75 -8.34 20.78 16.03
C GLU A 75 -9.42 21.57 15.30
N LYS A 76 -9.27 21.77 13.99
CA LYS A 76 -10.29 22.42 13.16
C LYS A 76 -11.55 21.57 13.00
N LEU A 77 -11.42 20.26 13.16
CA LEU A 77 -12.48 19.29 12.90
C LEU A 77 -13.24 18.88 14.16
N ASP A 78 -12.60 18.96 15.34
CA ASP A 78 -13.22 18.73 16.64
C ASP A 78 -13.72 20.09 17.20
N ASN A 79 -15.04 20.27 17.26
CA ASN A 79 -15.71 21.47 17.78
C ASN A 79 -15.42 21.75 19.27
N THR A 80 -14.67 20.89 19.97
CA THR A 80 -14.18 21.17 21.32
C THR A 80 -12.92 22.03 21.27
N GLN A 81 -13.01 23.26 21.80
CA GLN A 81 -11.84 24.14 21.93
C GLN A 81 -10.74 23.41 22.72
N PHE A 82 -9.59 23.19 22.08
CA PHE A 82 -8.40 22.62 22.69
C PHE A 82 -7.76 23.64 23.64
N SER A 83 -8.39 23.90 24.79
CA SER A 83 -7.91 24.91 25.72
C SER A 83 -6.59 24.53 26.41
N HIS A 84 -6.16 23.25 26.38
CA HIS A 84 -4.97 22.80 27.09
C HIS A 84 -4.21 21.62 26.44
N ILE A 85 -3.92 21.65 25.14
CA ILE A 85 -2.81 20.82 24.65
C ILE A 85 -1.52 21.54 25.01
N LYS A 86 -0.89 21.12 26.12
CA LYS A 86 0.56 21.26 26.26
C LYS A 86 1.15 20.60 25.01
N THR A 87 1.94 21.36 24.25
CA THR A 87 2.69 21.00 23.04
C THR A 87 3.53 19.72 23.12
N ASP A 88 3.50 19.01 24.25
CA ASP A 88 4.35 17.89 24.62
C ASP A 88 3.61 16.54 24.67
N LEU A 89 2.30 16.49 24.42
CA LEU A 89 1.53 15.23 24.42
C LEU A 89 1.26 14.72 23.00
N TYR A 90 2.19 13.86 22.57
CA TYR A 90 2.33 13.27 21.24
C TYR A 90 1.55 11.97 21.00
N PHE A 91 0.65 11.59 21.90
CA PHE A 91 -0.28 10.48 21.70
C PHE A 91 -1.66 10.92 22.13
N SER A 92 -2.52 11.16 21.14
CA SER A 92 -3.94 11.11 21.38
C SER A 92 -4.35 9.65 21.31
N ILE A 93 -4.68 9.01 22.42
CA ILE A 93 -5.44 7.73 22.40
C ILE A 93 -6.94 8.05 22.19
N LYS A 94 -7.27 9.27 21.73
CA LYS A 94 -8.62 9.79 21.59
C LYS A 94 -9.07 9.63 20.13
N GLU A 95 -10.26 9.08 19.98
CA GLU A 95 -11.03 9.21 18.74
C GLU A 95 -11.65 10.61 18.70
N TYR A 96 -11.31 11.39 17.69
CA TYR A 96 -11.83 12.75 17.53
C TYR A 96 -13.22 12.72 16.88
N GLN A 97 -14.11 13.56 17.41
CA GLN A 97 -15.42 13.79 16.80
C GLN A 97 -15.23 14.76 15.65
N VAL A 98 -15.78 14.41 14.50
CA VAL A 98 -15.63 15.19 13.28
C VAL A 98 -16.99 15.23 12.58
N ASP A 99 -17.39 16.41 12.12
CA ASP A 99 -18.60 16.57 11.32
C ASP A 99 -18.36 16.01 9.91
N LEU A 100 -18.84 14.80 9.68
CA LEU A 100 -18.68 14.04 8.45
C LEU A 100 -20.05 13.48 8.06
N GLU A 101 -20.32 13.41 6.75
CA GLU A 101 -21.57 12.86 6.24
C GLU A 101 -21.90 11.50 6.91
N PRO A 102 -23.10 11.30 7.48
CA PRO A 102 -23.44 10.10 8.26
C PRO A 102 -23.19 8.80 7.51
N LYS A 103 -23.40 8.79 6.19
CA LYS A 103 -23.17 7.64 5.32
C LYS A 103 -21.68 7.26 5.27
N ILE A 104 -20.80 8.25 5.09
CA ILE A 104 -19.35 8.06 5.07
C ILE A 104 -18.86 7.59 6.44
N SER A 105 -19.28 8.28 7.52
CA SER A 105 -18.90 7.92 8.89
C SER A 105 -19.32 6.48 9.25
N LYS A 106 -20.55 6.08 8.89
CA LYS A 106 -21.04 4.72 9.08
C LYS A 106 -20.21 3.70 8.32
N GLN A 107 -19.88 3.99 7.06
CA GLN A 107 -19.08 3.08 6.22
C GLN A 107 -17.66 2.88 6.78
N ILE A 108 -17.00 3.96 7.22
CA ILE A 108 -15.69 3.89 7.90
C ILE A 108 -15.77 2.96 9.10
N ASN A 109 -16.78 3.12 9.97
CA ASN A 109 -16.92 2.27 11.16
C ASN A 109 -17.08 0.78 10.79
N ILE A 110 -17.95 0.47 9.82
CA ILE A 110 -18.18 -0.91 9.35
C ILE A 110 -16.89 -1.55 8.83
N ASP A 111 -16.11 -0.83 8.04
CA ASP A 111 -14.90 -1.40 7.45
C ASP A 111 -13.76 -1.52 8.47
N VAL A 112 -13.64 -0.58 9.41
CA VAL A 112 -12.67 -0.69 10.52
C VAL A 112 -13.01 -1.88 11.42
N ASP A 113 -14.30 -2.13 11.70
CA ASP A 113 -14.74 -3.28 12.51
C ASP A 113 -14.47 -4.63 11.83
N ARG A 114 -14.31 -4.66 10.49
CA ARG A 114 -13.95 -5.86 9.72
C ARG A 114 -12.45 -6.15 9.71
N ILE A 115 -11.60 -5.21 10.14
CA ILE A 115 -10.15 -5.41 10.19
C ILE A 115 -9.85 -6.50 11.24
N PRO A 116 -9.01 -7.50 10.92
CA PRO A 116 -8.62 -8.53 11.88
C PRO A 116 -8.04 -7.94 13.17
N SER A 117 -8.46 -8.51 14.31
CA SER A 117 -8.16 -7.95 15.62
C SER A 117 -6.67 -7.81 15.93
N GLU A 118 -5.80 -8.63 15.31
CA GLU A 118 -4.34 -8.51 15.44
C GLU A 118 -3.78 -7.20 14.86
N TYR A 119 -4.48 -6.55 13.93
CA TYR A 119 -4.10 -5.27 13.34
C TYR A 119 -4.76 -4.06 14.01
N LEU A 120 -5.65 -4.31 14.99
CA LEU A 120 -6.36 -3.28 15.76
C LEU A 120 -5.77 -3.10 17.16
N LYS A 121 -4.72 -3.83 17.54
CA LYS A 121 -4.13 -3.78 18.88
C LYS A 121 -2.61 -3.73 18.86
N TYR A 122 -2.01 -3.02 19.81
CA TYR A 122 -0.58 -3.05 20.08
C TYR A 122 -0.31 -2.87 21.58
N LYS A 123 0.47 -3.79 22.18
CA LYS A 123 0.77 -3.78 23.64
C LYS A 123 -0.50 -3.58 24.51
N ASN A 124 -1.57 -4.31 24.19
CA ASN A 124 -2.90 -4.22 24.82
C ASN A 124 -3.66 -2.88 24.67
N GLN A 125 -3.18 -1.95 23.85
CA GLN A 125 -3.88 -0.72 23.50
C GLN A 125 -4.62 -0.90 22.17
N SER A 126 -5.82 -0.32 22.08
CA SER A 126 -6.59 -0.26 20.84
C SER A 126 -5.98 0.75 19.88
N LEU A 127 -5.87 0.39 18.60
CA LEU A 127 -5.44 1.26 17.51
C LEU A 127 -6.62 1.76 16.64
N ILE A 128 -7.86 1.40 16.99
CA ILE A 128 -9.07 1.74 16.22
C ILE A 128 -9.17 3.25 15.97
N PHE A 129 -8.81 4.06 16.96
CA PHE A 129 -8.86 5.52 16.85
C PHE A 129 -7.97 6.04 15.70
N ILE A 130 -6.79 5.45 15.48
CA ILE A 130 -5.86 5.85 14.41
C ILE A 130 -6.52 5.66 13.03
N TYR A 131 -7.15 4.50 12.81
CA TYR A 131 -7.86 4.24 11.56
C TYR A 131 -8.96 5.29 11.33
N LYS A 132 -9.81 5.50 12.33
CA LYS A 132 -10.96 6.40 12.20
C LYS A 132 -10.54 7.87 12.03
N ASN A 133 -9.59 8.36 12.82
CA ASN A 133 -9.11 9.74 12.73
C ASN A 133 -8.54 10.02 11.35
N ILE A 134 -7.65 9.14 10.86
CA ILE A 134 -7.01 9.31 9.55
C ILE A 134 -8.04 9.25 8.41
N LEU A 135 -8.92 8.24 8.41
CA LEU A 135 -9.92 8.08 7.35
C LEU A 135 -10.92 9.24 7.32
N ARG A 136 -11.32 9.78 8.48
CA ARG A 136 -12.21 10.94 8.57
C ARG A 136 -11.55 12.21 8.03
N ILE A 137 -10.31 12.50 8.43
CA ILE A 137 -9.58 13.67 7.93
C ILE A 137 -9.42 13.58 6.41
N VAL A 138 -8.97 12.42 5.92
CA VAL A 138 -8.79 12.19 4.48
C VAL A 138 -10.09 12.41 3.72
N ALA A 139 -11.22 11.89 4.21
CA ALA A 139 -12.50 12.05 3.54
C ALA A 139 -12.96 13.51 3.45
N ILE A 140 -12.60 14.34 4.42
CA ILE A 140 -12.96 15.76 4.43
C ILE A 140 -12.03 16.58 3.56
N GLU A 141 -10.73 16.30 3.62
CA GLU A 141 -9.74 17.06 2.86
C GLU A 141 -9.71 16.70 1.37
N ASN A 142 -10.31 15.57 0.98
CA ASN A 142 -10.40 15.12 -0.41
C ASN A 142 -11.87 14.82 -0.76
N PRO A 143 -12.75 15.83 -0.91
CA PRO A 143 -14.19 15.62 -1.12
C PRO A 143 -14.56 14.84 -2.39
N ASP A 144 -13.69 14.89 -3.40
CA ASP A 144 -13.80 14.15 -4.67
C ASP A 144 -13.49 12.64 -4.52
N ILE A 145 -12.75 12.27 -3.48
CA ILE A 145 -12.51 10.88 -3.06
C ILE A 145 -13.51 10.45 -1.98
N GLY A 146 -13.68 11.29 -0.95
CA GLY A 146 -14.40 10.95 0.28
C GLY A 146 -13.81 9.71 0.95
N TYR A 147 -14.62 8.66 1.09
CA TYR A 147 -14.18 7.34 1.54
C TYR A 147 -14.62 6.27 0.56
N VAL A 148 -13.64 5.50 0.06
CA VAL A 148 -13.86 4.34 -0.78
C VAL A 148 -13.55 3.06 0.00
N GLN A 149 -14.46 2.09 -0.06
CA GLN A 149 -14.27 0.79 0.58
C GLN A 149 -12.95 0.15 0.11
N GLY A 150 -12.11 -0.25 1.06
CA GLY A 150 -10.75 -0.74 0.81
C GLY A 150 -9.67 0.19 1.38
N MET A 151 -9.95 1.49 1.54
CA MET A 151 -9.01 2.46 2.13
C MET A 151 -8.59 2.08 3.56
N ALA A 152 -9.49 1.50 4.37
CA ALA A 152 -9.17 1.05 5.71
C ALA A 152 -8.08 -0.05 5.72
N ASP A 153 -8.09 -0.97 4.74
CA ASP A 153 -7.07 -2.02 4.64
C ASP A 153 -5.70 -1.45 4.26
N LEU A 154 -5.67 -0.36 3.47
CA LEU A 154 -4.43 0.29 3.05
C LEU A 154 -3.65 0.90 4.22
N LEU A 155 -4.32 1.19 5.35
CA LEU A 155 -3.67 1.69 6.56
C LEU A 155 -2.93 0.61 7.35
N ILE A 156 -3.33 -0.67 7.24
CA ILE A 156 -2.73 -1.80 7.96
C ILE A 156 -1.20 -1.82 7.90
N PRO A 157 -0.54 -1.78 6.71
CA PRO A 157 0.93 -1.80 6.65
C PRO A 157 1.59 -0.59 7.32
N PHE A 158 1.00 0.61 7.19
CA PHE A 158 1.59 1.83 7.74
C PHE A 158 1.46 1.83 9.26
N ILE A 159 0.29 1.46 9.79
CA ILE A 159 0.08 1.30 11.23
C ILE A 159 1.04 0.27 11.79
N ASP A 160 1.20 -0.88 11.14
CA ASP A 160 2.15 -1.90 11.59
C ASP A 160 3.61 -1.39 11.66
N ILE A 161 4.02 -0.55 10.71
CA ILE A 161 5.36 0.04 10.65
C ILE A 161 5.57 1.13 11.71
N TYR A 162 4.57 2.00 11.94
CA TYR A 162 4.72 3.23 12.71
C TYR A 162 4.08 3.20 14.11
N LYS A 163 3.34 2.14 14.49
CA LYS A 163 2.65 2.02 15.80
C LYS A 163 3.52 2.14 17.06
N ASN A 164 4.84 2.04 16.94
CA ASN A 164 5.78 2.17 18.06
C ASN A 164 6.59 3.49 18.01
N GLU A 165 6.26 4.40 17.08
CA GLU A 165 6.91 5.71 17.01
C GLU A 165 6.09 6.78 17.71
N TYR A 166 6.78 7.77 18.30
CA TYR A 166 6.14 8.86 19.02
C TYR A 166 5.10 9.61 18.18
N PHE A 167 5.40 9.92 16.90
CA PHE A 167 4.49 10.66 16.00
C PHE A 167 3.96 9.72 14.91
N GLY A 168 3.62 8.49 15.32
CA GLY A 168 3.21 7.43 14.42
C GLY A 168 1.95 7.80 13.63
N GLU A 169 0.89 8.25 14.30
CA GLU A 169 -0.40 8.58 13.67
C GLU A 169 -0.27 9.67 12.59
N SER A 170 0.39 10.78 12.89
CA SER A 170 0.62 11.85 11.91
C SER A 170 1.49 11.37 10.75
N THR A 171 2.56 10.60 11.02
CA THR A 171 3.40 10.01 9.96
C THR A 171 2.59 9.08 9.05
N ILE A 172 1.72 8.24 9.63
CA ILE A 172 0.84 7.34 8.88
C ILE A 172 -0.09 8.16 7.98
N TYR A 173 -0.71 9.22 8.51
CA TYR A 173 -1.56 10.11 7.72
C TYR A 173 -0.81 10.69 6.52
N PHE A 174 0.38 11.28 6.69
CA PHE A 174 1.11 11.86 5.55
C PHE A 174 1.58 10.80 4.55
N CYS A 175 2.08 9.65 5.01
CA CYS A 175 2.43 8.54 4.12
C CYS A 175 1.21 8.07 3.32
N PHE A 176 0.06 7.91 3.97
CA PHE A 176 -1.18 7.47 3.35
C PHE A 176 -1.71 8.51 2.35
N SER A 177 -1.71 9.80 2.70
CA SER A 177 -2.08 10.88 1.78
C SER A 177 -1.18 10.93 0.54
N LYS A 178 0.13 10.63 0.67
CA LYS A 178 1.02 10.49 -0.50
C LYS A 178 0.64 9.32 -1.39
N ILE A 179 0.20 8.19 -0.81
CA ILE A 179 -0.32 7.04 -1.59
C ILE A 179 -1.60 7.42 -2.32
N LEU A 180 -2.58 8.00 -1.62
CA LEU A 180 -3.85 8.40 -2.23
C LEU A 180 -3.64 9.37 -3.38
N ASN A 181 -2.76 10.36 -3.22
CA ASN A 181 -2.42 11.29 -4.30
C ASN A 181 -1.80 10.59 -5.53
N LYS A 182 -1.03 9.51 -5.34
CA LYS A 182 -0.44 8.73 -6.45
C LYS A 182 -1.44 7.81 -7.14
N PHE A 183 -2.51 7.46 -6.46
CA PHE A 183 -3.60 6.61 -6.93
C PHE A 183 -4.94 7.37 -6.93
N HIS A 184 -4.92 8.68 -7.16
CA HIS A 184 -6.11 9.54 -7.02
C HIS A 184 -7.26 9.05 -7.91
N ASP A 185 -6.96 8.73 -9.16
CA ASP A 185 -7.87 8.12 -10.15
C ASP A 185 -8.35 6.70 -9.80
N PHE A 186 -7.79 6.03 -8.81
CA PHE A 186 -8.32 4.77 -8.28
C PHE A 186 -9.45 4.99 -7.28
N PHE A 187 -9.56 6.19 -6.69
CA PHE A 187 -10.47 6.47 -5.58
C PHE A 187 -11.49 7.59 -5.86
N ILE A 188 -11.39 8.31 -6.97
CA ILE A 188 -12.48 9.19 -7.42
C ILE A 188 -13.66 8.41 -7.99
N GLU A 189 -14.79 9.10 -8.17
CA GLU A 189 -16.02 8.55 -8.73
C GLU A 189 -15.77 7.79 -10.06
N GLY A 190 -16.35 6.58 -10.16
CA GLY A 190 -16.16 5.69 -11.31
C GLY A 190 -14.84 4.93 -11.35
N GLN A 191 -13.87 5.28 -10.49
CA GLN A 191 -12.55 4.63 -10.35
C GLN A 191 -11.84 4.36 -11.70
N PRO A 192 -11.73 5.38 -12.59
CA PRO A 192 -11.24 5.20 -13.95
C PRO A 192 -9.85 4.58 -14.02
N GLY A 193 -8.95 4.91 -13.08
CA GLY A 193 -7.60 4.35 -13.06
C GLY A 193 -7.56 2.84 -12.80
N ILE A 194 -8.52 2.30 -12.04
CA ILE A 194 -8.66 0.86 -11.83
C ILE A 194 -9.12 0.20 -13.13
N LEU A 195 -10.13 0.77 -13.79
CA LEU A 195 -10.65 0.25 -15.06
C LEU A 195 -9.56 0.25 -16.15
N GLU A 196 -8.82 1.35 -16.29
CA GLU A 196 -7.67 1.45 -17.19
C GLU A 196 -6.59 0.41 -16.89
N SER A 197 -6.29 0.21 -15.61
CA SER A 197 -5.31 -0.79 -15.18
C SER A 197 -5.77 -2.22 -15.49
N ILE A 198 -7.05 -2.55 -15.29
CA ILE A 198 -7.62 -3.86 -15.67
C ILE A 198 -7.55 -4.05 -17.18
N MET A 199 -7.93 -3.04 -17.98
CA MET A 199 -7.82 -3.11 -19.43
C MET A 199 -6.37 -3.34 -19.87
N LYS A 200 -5.39 -2.68 -19.23
CA LYS A 200 -3.97 -2.90 -19.51
C LYS A 200 -3.52 -4.31 -19.09
N ILE A 201 -3.95 -4.83 -17.93
CA ILE A 201 -3.69 -6.22 -17.52
C ILE A 201 -4.21 -7.20 -18.57
N GLU A 202 -5.44 -6.99 -19.08
CA GLU A 202 -6.04 -7.85 -20.09
C GLU A 202 -5.23 -7.85 -21.39
N LYS A 203 -4.90 -6.66 -21.91
CA LYS A 203 -4.08 -6.47 -23.12
C LYS A 203 -2.71 -7.13 -22.97
N VAL A 204 -2.03 -6.90 -21.85
CA VAL A 204 -0.70 -7.46 -21.59
C VAL A 204 -0.76 -8.98 -21.44
N LEU A 205 -1.76 -9.52 -20.73
CA LEU A 205 -1.92 -10.96 -20.54
C LEU A 205 -2.15 -11.67 -21.88
N LYS A 206 -2.96 -11.08 -22.77
CA LYS A 206 -3.22 -11.63 -24.11
C LYS A 206 -1.94 -11.81 -24.93
N VAL A 207 -0.94 -10.96 -24.74
CA VAL A 207 0.35 -11.03 -25.44
C VAL A 207 1.34 -11.94 -24.71
N ILE A 208 1.44 -11.82 -23.39
CA ILE A 208 2.44 -12.52 -22.57
C ILE A 208 2.10 -14.01 -22.37
N ASP A 209 0.82 -14.34 -22.17
CA ASP A 209 0.35 -15.72 -22.00
C ASP A 209 -1.00 -15.90 -22.71
N PRO A 210 -1.00 -16.01 -24.06
CA PRO A 210 -2.23 -16.17 -24.84
C PRO A 210 -3.04 -17.40 -24.45
N ALA A 211 -2.38 -18.45 -23.95
CA ALA A 211 -3.04 -19.68 -23.50
C ALA A 211 -3.82 -19.46 -22.21
N LEU A 212 -3.25 -18.75 -21.23
CA LEU A 212 -3.96 -18.38 -20.01
C LEU A 212 -5.09 -17.38 -20.30
N PHE A 213 -4.86 -16.42 -21.19
CA PHE A 213 -5.92 -15.52 -21.64
C PHE A 213 -7.08 -16.28 -22.29
N LYS A 214 -6.79 -17.23 -23.20
CA LYS A 214 -7.81 -18.08 -23.82
C LYS A 214 -8.57 -18.92 -22.80
N TYR A 215 -7.90 -19.46 -21.80
CA TYR A 215 -8.55 -20.18 -20.70
C TYR A 215 -9.59 -19.30 -19.99
N PHE A 216 -9.26 -18.04 -19.69
CA PHE A 216 -10.22 -17.12 -19.08
C PHE A 216 -11.43 -16.88 -19.98
N GLN A 217 -11.21 -16.62 -21.27
CA GLN A 217 -12.28 -16.44 -22.24
C GLN A 217 -13.19 -17.67 -22.36
N THR A 218 -12.61 -18.87 -22.45
CA THR A 218 -13.38 -20.13 -22.58
C THR A 218 -14.17 -20.46 -21.32
N ASN A 219 -13.69 -20.06 -20.14
CA ASN A 219 -14.40 -20.29 -18.87
C ASN A 219 -15.32 -19.12 -18.47
N GLY A 220 -15.43 -18.07 -19.27
CA GLY A 220 -16.24 -16.88 -18.93
C GLY A 220 -15.71 -16.09 -17.75
N ILE A 221 -14.40 -16.17 -17.45
CA ILE A 221 -13.76 -15.43 -16.36
C ILE A 221 -13.28 -14.11 -16.90
N GLU A 222 -13.88 -13.02 -16.46
CA GLU A 222 -13.42 -11.67 -16.80
C GLU A 222 -12.38 -11.18 -15.78
N ILE A 223 -11.35 -10.46 -16.25
CA ILE A 223 -10.25 -9.98 -15.41
C ILE A 223 -10.77 -9.10 -14.27
N HIS A 224 -11.81 -8.30 -14.52
CA HIS A 224 -12.41 -7.41 -13.53
C HIS A 224 -12.94 -8.15 -12.29
N MET A 225 -13.40 -9.41 -12.44
CA MET A 225 -14.04 -10.20 -11.37
C MET A 225 -13.10 -10.51 -10.18
N PHE A 226 -11.78 -10.45 -10.41
CA PHE A 226 -10.78 -10.63 -9.35
C PHE A 226 -9.82 -9.43 -9.23
N ALA A 227 -9.41 -8.85 -10.36
CA ALA A 227 -8.37 -7.81 -10.38
C ALA A 227 -8.86 -6.48 -9.81
N PHE A 228 -10.16 -6.20 -9.82
CA PHE A 228 -10.70 -4.99 -9.20
C PHE A 228 -10.31 -4.92 -7.71
N ARG A 229 -10.54 -6.00 -6.95
CA ARG A 229 -10.17 -6.06 -5.53
C ARG A 229 -8.66 -6.00 -5.32
N TRP A 230 -7.90 -6.68 -6.19
CA TRP A 230 -6.44 -6.65 -6.16
C TRP A 230 -5.92 -5.22 -6.24
N LEU A 231 -6.41 -4.44 -7.21
CA LEU A 231 -5.96 -3.06 -7.43
C LEU A 231 -6.54 -2.08 -6.41
N ASN A 232 -7.84 -2.16 -6.11
CA ASN A 232 -8.51 -1.27 -5.16
C ASN A 232 -7.90 -1.34 -3.75
N CYS A 233 -7.42 -2.54 -3.36
CA CYS A 233 -6.76 -2.75 -2.07
C CYS A 233 -5.23 -2.83 -2.19
N LEU A 234 -4.66 -2.50 -3.35
CA LEU A 234 -3.22 -2.60 -3.64
C LEU A 234 -2.61 -3.94 -3.20
N PHE A 235 -3.33 -5.05 -3.34
CA PHE A 235 -2.99 -6.42 -2.93
C PHE A 235 -2.91 -6.73 -1.43
N VAL A 236 -3.19 -5.80 -0.51
CA VAL A 236 -3.09 -6.07 0.94
C VAL A 236 -3.96 -7.25 1.39
N ARG A 237 -5.10 -7.48 0.72
CA ARG A 237 -6.02 -8.60 1.00
C ARG A 237 -5.54 -9.94 0.45
N GLU A 238 -4.63 -9.93 -0.51
CA GLU A 238 -4.19 -11.12 -1.26
C GLU A 238 -2.92 -11.75 -0.71
N PHE A 239 -2.25 -11.09 0.24
CA PHE A 239 -1.02 -11.58 0.86
C PHE A 239 -1.05 -11.37 2.37
N LYS A 240 -0.51 -12.34 3.13
CA LYS A 240 -0.24 -12.15 4.56
C LYS A 240 0.68 -10.94 4.75
N LEU A 241 0.47 -10.14 5.80
CA LEU A 241 1.13 -8.85 6.00
C LEU A 241 2.66 -8.91 5.85
N GLN A 242 3.30 -9.97 6.34
CA GLN A 242 4.75 -10.15 6.22
C GLN A 242 5.27 -10.17 4.76
N TYR A 243 4.48 -10.71 3.83
CA TYR A 243 4.78 -10.74 2.40
C TYR A 243 4.34 -9.46 1.72
N TYR A 244 3.18 -8.93 2.12
CA TYR A 244 2.69 -7.67 1.61
C TYR A 244 3.65 -6.51 1.86
N ARG A 245 4.30 -6.44 3.04
CA ARG A 245 5.34 -5.44 3.30
C ARG A 245 6.48 -5.47 2.28
N ILE A 246 6.87 -6.65 1.77
CA ILE A 246 7.91 -6.78 0.75
C ILE A 246 7.42 -6.33 -0.64
N ILE A 247 6.15 -6.59 -0.94
CA ILE A 247 5.49 -6.08 -2.16
C ILE A 247 5.46 -4.55 -2.10
N LEU A 248 5.05 -3.98 -0.96
CA LEU A 248 5.03 -2.54 -0.72
C LEU A 248 6.44 -1.92 -0.78
N ASP A 249 7.45 -2.55 -0.19
CA ASP A 249 8.87 -2.14 -0.30
C ASP A 249 9.29 -2.00 -1.78
N SER A 250 8.93 -3.01 -2.59
CA SER A 250 9.28 -3.05 -4.02
C SER A 250 8.48 -2.03 -4.82
N MET A 251 7.17 -1.91 -4.59
CA MET A 251 6.33 -0.89 -5.23
C MET A 251 6.85 0.52 -4.95
N LEU A 252 7.09 0.87 -3.68
CA LEU A 252 7.56 2.21 -3.31
C LEU A 252 8.92 2.56 -3.90
N SER A 253 9.73 1.55 -4.20
CA SER A 253 11.03 1.74 -4.83
C SER A 253 10.95 2.04 -6.34
N THR A 254 9.83 1.79 -7.01
CA THR A 254 9.62 2.15 -8.43
C THR A 254 9.19 3.61 -8.59
N THR A 255 9.34 4.15 -9.80
CA THR A 255 8.85 5.49 -10.14
C THR A 255 7.38 5.49 -10.55
N ASP A 256 6.90 4.37 -11.10
CA ASP A 256 5.51 4.17 -11.50
C ASP A 256 4.89 3.01 -10.69
N TYR A 257 4.00 3.36 -9.77
CA TYR A 257 3.36 2.39 -8.88
C TYR A 257 2.24 1.62 -9.60
N LYS A 258 1.48 2.26 -10.49
CA LYS A 258 0.38 1.61 -11.22
C LYS A 258 0.94 0.57 -12.16
N LEU A 259 1.99 0.92 -12.89
CA LEU A 259 2.68 0.00 -13.79
C LEU A 259 3.27 -1.19 -13.04
N PHE A 260 3.85 -0.97 -11.86
CA PHE A 260 4.29 -2.05 -10.98
C PHE A 260 3.12 -3.00 -10.66
N LEU A 261 1.95 -2.50 -10.24
CA LEU A 261 0.78 -3.33 -9.90
C LEU A 261 0.26 -4.12 -11.11
N ILE A 262 0.23 -3.53 -12.30
CA ILE A 262 -0.20 -4.18 -13.54
C ILE A 262 0.69 -5.39 -13.85
N TYR A 263 2.01 -5.18 -13.92
CA TYR A 263 2.94 -6.28 -14.24
C TYR A 263 3.12 -7.26 -13.09
N PHE A 264 2.95 -6.82 -11.85
CA PHE A 264 2.87 -7.72 -10.71
C PHE A 264 1.63 -8.62 -10.80
N SER A 265 0.47 -8.10 -11.21
CA SER A 265 -0.74 -8.90 -11.49
C SER A 265 -0.46 -10.02 -12.48
N ILE A 266 0.22 -9.70 -13.60
CA ILE A 266 0.61 -10.69 -14.61
C ILE A 266 1.56 -11.73 -14.01
N SER A 267 2.53 -11.31 -13.23
CA SER A 267 3.50 -12.22 -12.61
C SER A 267 2.85 -13.20 -11.63
N ILE A 268 1.83 -12.77 -10.88
CA ILE A 268 1.01 -13.64 -10.03
C ILE A 268 0.28 -14.67 -10.88
N LEU A 269 -0.40 -14.22 -11.94
CA LEU A 269 -1.14 -15.09 -12.85
C LEU A 269 -0.24 -16.17 -13.48
N GLN A 270 0.95 -15.79 -13.95
CA GLN A 270 1.94 -16.74 -14.47
C GLN A 270 2.41 -17.73 -13.40
N LYS A 271 2.62 -17.26 -12.16
CA LYS A 271 3.07 -18.10 -11.05
C LYS A 271 2.03 -19.15 -10.67
N ILE A 272 0.75 -18.81 -10.69
CA ILE A 272 -0.34 -19.73 -10.31
C ILE A 272 -0.94 -20.49 -11.49
N ARG A 273 -0.53 -20.16 -12.73
CA ARG A 273 -1.02 -20.68 -14.02
C ARG A 273 -1.26 -22.19 -14.01
N GLY A 274 -0.29 -22.99 -13.56
CA GLY A 274 -0.38 -24.45 -13.62
C GLY A 274 -1.51 -25.05 -12.79
N ASN A 275 -1.91 -24.38 -11.70
CA ASN A 275 -3.07 -24.76 -10.89
C ASN A 275 -4.35 -24.16 -11.48
N LEU A 276 -4.28 -22.90 -11.90
CA LEU A 276 -5.41 -22.17 -12.45
C LEU A 276 -6.01 -22.83 -13.70
N LEU A 277 -5.18 -23.30 -14.64
CA LEU A 277 -5.64 -23.95 -15.88
C LEU A 277 -6.40 -25.28 -15.68
N LYS A 278 -6.40 -25.83 -14.46
CA LYS A 278 -7.08 -27.10 -14.13
C LYS A 278 -8.46 -26.88 -13.51
N LYS A 279 -8.85 -25.62 -13.32
CA LYS A 279 -10.07 -25.24 -12.59
C LYS A 279 -11.20 -24.94 -13.55
N ASN A 280 -12.43 -25.11 -13.08
CA ASN A 280 -13.60 -24.52 -13.72
C ASN A 280 -13.80 -23.06 -13.26
N PHE A 281 -14.86 -22.40 -13.71
CA PHE A 281 -15.18 -21.01 -13.38
C PHE A 281 -15.19 -20.73 -11.86
N ASP A 282 -16.01 -21.45 -11.08
CA ASP A 282 -16.19 -21.19 -9.65
C ASP A 282 -14.91 -21.45 -8.85
N GLU A 283 -14.23 -22.55 -9.14
CA GLU A 283 -12.97 -22.91 -8.51
C GLU A 283 -11.87 -21.89 -8.80
N ALA A 284 -11.79 -21.40 -10.04
CA ALA A 284 -10.80 -20.43 -10.46
C ALA A 284 -11.03 -19.07 -9.80
N LEU A 285 -12.27 -18.58 -9.76
CA LEU A 285 -12.59 -17.32 -9.13
C LEU A 285 -12.32 -17.37 -7.63
N LEU A 286 -12.74 -18.45 -6.95
CA LEU A 286 -12.45 -18.66 -5.53
C LEU A 286 -10.95 -18.72 -5.26
N PHE A 287 -10.18 -19.38 -6.13
CA PHE A 287 -8.73 -19.46 -6.02
C PHE A 287 -8.05 -18.10 -6.19
N LEU A 288 -8.44 -17.32 -7.19
CA LEU A 288 -7.94 -15.96 -7.44
C LEU A 288 -8.30 -14.96 -6.31
N GLN A 289 -9.39 -15.22 -5.59
CA GLN A 289 -9.83 -14.42 -4.46
C GLN A 289 -9.32 -14.92 -3.09
N LYS A 290 -8.50 -15.98 -3.05
CA LYS A 290 -7.95 -16.56 -1.82
C LYS A 290 -6.43 -16.78 -1.89
N LEU A 291 -5.73 -15.90 -2.63
CA LEU A 291 -4.27 -15.96 -2.74
C LEU A 291 -3.57 -15.86 -1.37
N ASN A 292 -4.18 -15.21 -0.38
CA ASN A 292 -3.65 -15.08 0.97
C ASN A 292 -3.57 -16.43 1.73
N GLN A 293 -4.27 -17.46 1.25
CA GLN A 293 -4.23 -18.82 1.81
C GLN A 293 -3.09 -19.67 1.23
N MET A 294 -2.41 -19.18 0.18
CA MET A 294 -1.28 -19.90 -0.40
C MET A 294 -0.03 -19.77 0.47
N ASP A 295 0.83 -20.79 0.40
CA ASP A 295 2.13 -20.82 1.08
C ASP A 295 3.21 -20.10 0.26
N TRP A 296 3.01 -18.79 0.06
CA TRP A 296 4.00 -17.93 -0.58
C TRP A 296 5.34 -18.01 0.14
N THR A 297 6.42 -17.95 -0.62
CA THR A 297 7.77 -17.79 -0.11
C THR A 297 8.39 -16.47 -0.59
N TYR A 298 9.45 -16.03 0.11
CA TYR A 298 10.21 -14.86 -0.34
C TYR A 298 10.82 -15.06 -1.74
N ASN A 299 11.21 -16.29 -2.09
CA ASN A 299 11.71 -16.58 -3.43
C ASN A 299 10.62 -16.45 -4.49
N ASP A 300 9.37 -16.83 -4.19
CA ASP A 300 8.26 -16.62 -5.11
C ASP A 300 8.07 -15.14 -5.42
N LEU A 301 8.10 -14.29 -4.38
CA LEU A 301 8.03 -12.84 -4.55
C LEU A 301 9.19 -12.32 -5.41
N LYS A 302 10.43 -12.73 -5.15
CA LYS A 302 11.61 -12.32 -5.94
C LYS A 302 11.45 -12.67 -7.42
N ILE A 303 10.97 -13.87 -7.72
CA ILE A 303 10.73 -14.32 -9.10
C ILE A 303 9.62 -13.48 -9.74
N MET A 304 8.52 -13.23 -9.02
CA MET A 304 7.43 -12.39 -9.51
C MET A 304 7.88 -10.94 -9.77
N PHE A 305 8.67 -10.34 -8.89
CA PHE A 305 9.24 -9.01 -9.11
C PHE A 305 10.21 -8.98 -10.30
N ALA A 306 11.07 -10.00 -10.45
CA ALA A 306 11.96 -10.11 -11.60
C ALA A 306 11.16 -10.22 -12.92
N ASN A 307 10.13 -11.06 -12.95
CA ASN A 307 9.25 -11.19 -14.10
C ASN A 307 8.52 -9.89 -14.40
N ALA A 308 7.98 -9.20 -13.38
CA ALA A 308 7.33 -7.92 -13.55
C ALA A 308 8.30 -6.87 -14.14
N TYR A 309 9.52 -6.78 -13.61
CA TYR A 309 10.55 -5.87 -14.11
C TYR A 309 10.98 -6.17 -15.54
N VAL A 310 11.20 -7.45 -15.88
CA VAL A 310 11.55 -7.87 -17.24
C VAL A 310 10.41 -7.56 -18.21
N ASN A 311 9.18 -7.86 -17.83
CA ASN A 311 8.01 -7.58 -18.66
C ASN A 311 7.82 -6.08 -18.87
N VAL A 312 7.95 -5.24 -17.85
CA VAL A 312 7.97 -3.77 -18.01
C VAL A 312 9.01 -3.37 -19.07
N ASN A 313 10.24 -3.86 -18.96
CA ASN A 313 11.30 -3.46 -19.90
C ASN A 313 11.09 -3.98 -21.33
N ILE A 314 10.39 -5.11 -21.51
CA ILE A 314 10.08 -5.63 -22.85
C ILE A 314 8.91 -4.87 -23.44
N PHE A 315 7.82 -4.72 -22.70
CA PHE A 315 6.55 -4.23 -23.22
C PHE A 315 6.40 -2.72 -23.15
N GLU A 316 7.20 -2.01 -22.36
CA GLU A 316 7.18 -0.55 -22.32
C GLU A 316 8.36 0.07 -23.11
N ASN A 317 9.51 -0.62 -23.27
CA ASN A 317 10.63 -0.10 -24.07
C ASN A 317 10.64 -0.59 -25.54
N LYS A 318 10.10 -1.78 -25.88
CA LYS A 318 10.08 -2.28 -27.28
C LYS A 318 8.75 -2.08 -28.00
N PHE A 319 7.72 -1.70 -27.28
CA PHE A 319 6.40 -1.49 -27.83
C PHE A 319 5.93 -0.09 -27.45
N TYR A 320 6.27 0.87 -28.31
CA TYR A 320 5.26 1.86 -28.73
C TYR A 320 4.09 1.05 -29.31
N ILE A 321 3.28 0.43 -28.46
CA ILE A 321 1.89 0.22 -28.81
C ILE A 321 1.27 1.58 -28.48
N ASP A 322 1.32 2.45 -29.48
CA ASP A 322 0.44 3.60 -29.54
C ASP A 322 -0.98 3.07 -29.25
N PHE A 323 -1.54 3.51 -28.12
CA PHE A 323 -2.97 3.43 -27.83
C PHE A 323 -3.50 4.85 -27.80
#